data_AF-A0AAE5X311-F1
#
_entry.id   AF-A0AAE5X311-F1
#
_cell.length_a   1.000
_cell.length_b   1.000
_cell.length_c   1.000
_cell.angle_alpha   90.00
_cell.angle_beta   90.00
_cell.angle_gamma   90.00
#
_symmetry.space_group_name_H-M   'P 1'
#
loop_
_entity.id
_entity.type
_entity.pdbx_description
1 polymer ?
#
loop_
_entity_poly.entity_id
_entity_poly.type
_entity_poly.pdbx_seq_one_letter_code
_entity_poly.pdbx_strand_id
1 'polypeptide(L)'
;MSPAVTRTCGSCTACCDGWLQIEVRGHKVGKGQPCPFSVAHQCSIYADRPQHPCREFVCGWLVASSPLPDWMRPDQSSMIMLAANFVWRGLPVDVAVPVGDQPKKKALDWLTQFCAENRRLLVYQIGEEWFAFGPPLFQTDIADRLARGETPWSD
;
A
#
# COMPACT_ATOMS: atom_id res chain seq x y z
N MET A 1 -2.14 -12.27 -22.79
CA MET A 1 -2.91 -11.24 -22.07
C MET A 1 -3.68 -11.96 -20.98
N SER A 2 -3.30 -11.80 -19.72
CA SER A 2 -4.04 -12.42 -18.61
C SER A 2 -5.42 -11.75 -18.49
N PRO A 3 -6.50 -12.50 -18.23
CA PRO A 3 -7.83 -11.91 -18.10
C PRO A 3 -7.85 -10.92 -16.94
N ALA A 4 -8.51 -9.77 -17.14
CA ALA A 4 -8.74 -8.81 -16.08
C ALA A 4 -9.66 -9.46 -15.03
N VAL A 5 -9.18 -9.55 -13.78
CA VAL A 5 -9.96 -10.09 -12.67
C VAL A 5 -10.66 -8.94 -11.97
N THR A 6 -12.00 -8.96 -11.94
CA THR A 6 -12.76 -7.99 -11.16
C THR A 6 -12.73 -8.40 -9.69
N ARG A 7 -11.86 -7.76 -8.92
CA ARG A 7 -11.77 -7.96 -7.47
C ARG A 7 -12.69 -7.00 -6.72
N THR A 8 -13.16 -7.44 -5.56
CA THR A 8 -13.90 -6.61 -4.60
C THR A 8 -13.24 -6.73 -3.23
N CYS A 9 -13.30 -5.69 -2.40
CA CYS A 9 -12.73 -5.74 -1.06
C CYS A 9 -13.34 -6.87 -0.20
N GLY A 10 -14.62 -7.20 -0.41
CA GLY A 10 -15.33 -8.16 0.45
C GLY A 10 -15.32 -7.68 1.90
N SER A 11 -14.82 -8.51 2.82
CA SER A 11 -14.65 -8.18 4.24
C SER A 11 -13.35 -7.44 4.59
N CYS A 12 -12.47 -7.17 3.63
CA CYS A 12 -11.19 -6.53 3.90
C CYS A 12 -11.37 -5.02 4.18
N THR A 13 -10.94 -4.58 5.37
CA THR A 13 -10.95 -3.17 5.80
C THR A 13 -9.57 -2.54 5.97
N ALA A 14 -8.49 -3.26 5.64
CA ALA A 14 -7.12 -2.83 5.94
C ALA A 14 -6.80 -1.36 5.59
N CYS A 15 -7.24 -0.87 4.43
CA CYS A 15 -6.97 0.51 4.01
C CYS A 15 -7.68 1.57 4.89
N CYS A 16 -8.71 1.17 5.65
CA CYS A 16 -9.44 1.98 6.61
C CYS A 16 -9.00 1.71 8.07
N ASP A 17 -8.21 0.68 8.34
CA ASP A 17 -7.88 0.23 9.70
C ASP A 17 -6.74 1.03 10.35
N GLY A 18 -6.32 2.14 9.74
CA GLY A 18 -5.29 3.04 10.29
C GLY A 18 -3.87 2.71 9.86
N TRP A 19 -3.68 2.04 8.71
CA TRP A 19 -2.33 1.77 8.17
C TRP A 19 -1.88 2.81 7.14
N LEU A 20 -2.82 3.59 6.61
CA LEU A 20 -2.59 4.66 5.66
C LEU A 20 -2.85 6.01 6.33
N GLN A 21 -2.09 7.03 5.96
CA GLN A 21 -2.33 8.41 6.36
C GLN A 21 -3.34 9.02 5.39
N ILE A 22 -4.59 9.12 5.80
CA ILE A 22 -5.67 9.68 4.98
C ILE A 22 -6.60 10.52 5.84
N GLU A 23 -7.42 11.36 5.20
CA GLU A 23 -8.50 12.10 5.87
C GLU A 23 -9.85 11.70 5.30
N VAL A 24 -10.79 11.33 6.17
CA VAL A 24 -12.15 10.93 5.78
C VAL A 24 -13.15 11.82 6.51
N ARG A 25 -13.82 12.72 5.77
CA ARG A 25 -14.79 13.68 6.33
C ARG A 25 -14.24 14.48 7.53
N GLY A 26 -13.01 14.97 7.45
CA GLY A 26 -12.35 15.71 8.53
C GLY A 26 -11.73 14.84 9.63
N HIS A 27 -11.87 13.51 9.55
CA HIS A 27 -11.23 12.59 10.48
C HIS A 27 -9.91 12.10 9.91
N LYS A 28 -8.80 12.39 10.60
CA LYS A 28 -7.50 11.79 10.32
C LYS A 28 -7.55 10.30 10.62
N VAL A 29 -7.01 9.51 9.70
CA VAL A 29 -6.83 8.07 9.79
C VAL A 29 -5.34 7.79 9.62
N GLY A 30 -4.80 6.92 10.46
CA GLY A 30 -3.37 6.63 10.49
C GLY A 30 -3.03 5.67 11.63
N LYS A 31 -1.73 5.45 11.88
CA LYS A 31 -1.25 4.46 12.85
C LYS A 31 -1.91 4.67 14.22
N GLY A 32 -2.64 3.65 14.70
CA GLY A 32 -3.38 3.71 15.98
C GLY A 32 -4.72 4.44 15.94
N GLN A 33 -5.10 5.02 14.80
CA GLN A 33 -6.34 5.76 14.58
C GLN A 33 -7.06 5.22 13.32
N PRO A 34 -7.85 4.13 13.46
CA PRO A 34 -8.65 3.63 12.34
C PRO A 34 -9.73 4.63 11.94
N CYS A 35 -10.24 4.49 10.72
CA CYS A 35 -11.38 5.24 10.23
C CYS A 35 -12.58 5.02 11.16
N PRO A 36 -13.21 6.07 11.70
CA PRO A 36 -14.34 5.92 12.63
C PRO A 36 -15.57 5.27 11.98
N PHE A 37 -15.61 5.25 10.65
CA PHE A 37 -16.66 4.59 9.88
C PHE A 37 -16.35 3.12 9.54
N SER A 38 -15.16 2.61 9.89
CA SER A 38 -14.82 1.18 9.81
C SER A 38 -15.34 0.48 11.08
N VAL A 39 -16.57 -0.03 11.03
CA VAL A 39 -17.26 -0.65 12.16
C VAL A 39 -17.50 -2.13 11.85
N ALA A 40 -17.05 -3.02 12.73
CA ALA A 40 -17.22 -4.47 12.59
C ALA A 40 -16.78 -5.01 11.20
N HIS A 41 -15.62 -4.56 10.72
CA HIS A 41 -15.06 -4.90 9.40
C HIS A 41 -15.93 -4.48 8.21
N GLN A 42 -16.73 -3.42 8.36
CA GLN A 42 -17.56 -2.85 7.30
C GLN A 42 -17.55 -1.32 7.35
N CYS A 43 -17.76 -0.67 6.22
CA CYS A 43 -17.90 0.79 6.16
C CYS A 43 -19.35 1.19 6.46
N SER A 44 -19.60 1.84 7.58
CA SER A 44 -20.95 2.29 7.99
C SER A 44 -21.54 3.35 7.06
N ILE A 45 -20.70 4.01 6.25
CA ILE A 45 -21.12 5.02 5.26
C ILE A 45 -20.83 4.58 3.82
N TYR A 46 -20.80 3.27 3.53
CA TYR A 46 -20.33 2.74 2.23
C TYR A 46 -20.97 3.44 1.01
N ALA A 47 -22.29 3.65 1.03
CA ALA A 47 -23.05 4.32 -0.02
C ALA A 47 -22.74 5.82 -0.13
N ASP A 48 -22.38 6.45 1.00
CA ASP A 48 -22.14 7.90 1.15
C ASP A 48 -20.66 8.23 1.28
N ARG A 49 -19.77 7.30 0.93
CA ARG A 49 -18.32 7.51 0.98
C ARG A 49 -17.95 8.77 0.21
N PRO A 50 -17.11 9.65 0.77
CA PRO A 50 -16.65 10.83 0.06
C PRO A 50 -15.88 10.40 -1.19
N GLN A 51 -15.88 11.26 -2.21
CA GLN A 51 -15.16 11.01 -3.45
C GLN A 51 -13.67 10.78 -3.18
N HIS A 52 -13.04 11.76 -2.52
CA HIS A 52 -11.68 11.65 -2.02
C HIS A 52 -11.66 11.34 -0.51
N PRO A 53 -10.76 10.46 -0.01
CA PRO A 53 -10.00 9.46 -0.76
C PRO A 53 -10.80 8.17 -1.00
N CYS A 54 -11.97 8.01 -0.36
CA CYS A 54 -12.61 6.70 -0.22
C CYS A 54 -13.07 6.03 -1.52
N ARG A 55 -13.45 6.78 -2.56
CA ARG A 55 -13.86 6.20 -3.86
C ARG A 55 -12.73 6.19 -4.87
N GLU A 56 -11.79 7.13 -4.77
CA GLU A 56 -10.65 7.27 -5.68
C GLU A 56 -9.52 6.30 -5.34
N PHE A 57 -9.36 5.98 -4.06
CA PHE A 57 -8.32 5.08 -3.62
C PHE A 57 -8.58 3.64 -4.06
N VAL A 58 -7.61 3.06 -4.77
CA VAL A 58 -7.60 1.64 -5.16
C VAL A 58 -6.27 1.04 -4.72
N CYS A 59 -6.30 0.12 -3.76
CA CYS A 59 -5.07 -0.56 -3.36
C CYS A 59 -4.56 -1.46 -4.48
N GLY A 60 -3.26 -1.71 -4.50
CA GLY A 60 -2.58 -2.46 -5.54
C GLY A 60 -3.09 -3.88 -5.75
N TRP A 61 -3.72 -4.51 -4.74
CA TRP A 61 -4.40 -5.80 -4.91
C TRP A 61 -5.74 -5.67 -5.66
N LEU A 62 -6.48 -4.58 -5.44
CA LEU A 62 -7.81 -4.37 -6.01
C LEU A 62 -7.77 -3.91 -7.48
N VAL A 63 -6.64 -3.35 -7.92
CA VAL A 63 -6.42 -2.96 -9.32
C VAL A 63 -6.68 -4.16 -10.25
N ALA A 64 -7.51 -3.98 -11.28
CA ALA A 64 -7.91 -5.07 -12.18
C ALA A 64 -6.73 -5.73 -12.92
N SER A 65 -5.68 -4.95 -13.21
CA SER A 65 -4.42 -5.41 -13.80
C SER A 65 -3.35 -5.74 -12.75
N SER A 66 -3.74 -5.92 -11.48
CA SER A 66 -2.82 -6.19 -10.39
C SER A 66 -2.01 -7.46 -10.68
N PRO A 67 -0.67 -7.42 -10.51
CA PRO A 67 0.15 -8.62 -10.56
C PRO A 67 0.01 -9.47 -9.29
N LEU A 68 -0.50 -8.90 -8.20
CA LEU A 68 -0.60 -9.60 -6.91
C LEU A 68 -1.55 -10.81 -7.02
N PRO A 69 -1.17 -11.97 -6.48
CA PRO A 69 -2.04 -13.15 -6.39
C PRO A 69 -3.19 -12.93 -5.38
N ASP A 70 -4.22 -13.75 -5.45
CA ASP A 70 -5.43 -13.57 -4.65
C ASP A 70 -5.17 -13.65 -3.14
N TRP A 71 -4.25 -14.52 -2.71
CA TRP A 71 -3.84 -14.65 -1.31
C TRP A 71 -3.11 -13.42 -0.76
N MET A 72 -2.75 -12.46 -1.62
CA MET A 72 -2.13 -11.20 -1.22
C MET A 72 -3.13 -10.08 -0.88
N ARG A 73 -4.42 -10.41 -0.73
CA ARG A 73 -5.42 -9.46 -0.21
C ARG A 73 -4.91 -8.87 1.12
N PRO A 74 -5.03 -7.56 1.38
CA PRO A 74 -4.30 -6.91 2.48
C PRO A 74 -4.49 -7.51 3.89
N ASP A 75 -5.72 -7.90 4.23
CA ASP A 75 -6.06 -8.60 5.47
C ASP A 75 -5.44 -10.00 5.58
N GLN A 76 -5.09 -10.61 4.46
CA GLN A 76 -4.46 -11.94 4.39
C GLN A 76 -2.93 -11.87 4.29
N SER A 77 -2.36 -10.86 3.64
CA SER A 77 -0.92 -10.68 3.45
C SER A 77 -0.24 -9.85 4.54
N SER A 78 -1.03 -9.19 5.39
CA SER A 78 -0.56 -8.16 6.32
C SER A 78 0.15 -6.99 5.61
N MET A 79 -0.26 -6.65 4.39
CA MET A 79 0.41 -5.64 3.57
C MET A 79 -0.53 -4.97 2.58
N ILE A 80 -0.47 -3.63 2.49
CA ILE A 80 -1.13 -2.86 1.43
C ILE A 80 -0.06 -2.42 0.44
N MET A 81 -0.22 -2.81 -0.83
CA MET A 81 0.59 -2.27 -1.92
C MET A 81 -0.09 -1.01 -2.47
N LEU A 82 0.66 0.06 -2.67
CA LEU A 82 0.29 1.27 -3.39
C LEU A 82 1.05 1.23 -4.71
N ALA A 83 0.34 0.90 -5.79
CA ALA A 83 0.97 0.73 -7.11
C ALA A 83 1.36 2.08 -7.70
N ALA A 84 2.58 2.20 -8.22
CA ALA A 84 3.10 3.42 -8.85
C ALA A 84 2.82 4.70 -8.03
N ASN A 85 3.08 4.62 -6.72
CA ASN A 85 2.74 5.66 -5.74
C ASN A 85 3.50 6.97 -6.00
N PHE A 86 4.77 6.89 -6.38
CA PHE A 86 5.55 8.05 -6.81
C PHE A 86 6.50 7.68 -7.96
N VAL A 87 7.20 8.68 -8.51
CA VAL A 87 8.14 8.50 -9.63
C VAL A 87 9.56 8.81 -9.20
N TRP A 88 10.48 7.91 -9.52
CA TRP A 88 11.92 8.10 -9.35
C TRP A 88 12.61 8.05 -10.70
N ARG A 89 13.17 9.19 -11.16
CA ARG A 89 13.91 9.31 -12.44
C ARG A 89 13.13 8.74 -13.64
N GLY A 90 11.82 8.99 -13.69
CA GLY A 90 10.93 8.49 -14.74
C GLY A 90 10.45 7.05 -14.56
N LEU A 91 10.89 6.35 -13.51
CA LEU A 91 10.44 5.00 -13.17
C LEU A 91 9.39 5.06 -12.06
N PRO A 92 8.25 4.35 -12.20
CA PRO A 92 7.27 4.25 -11.13
C PRO A 92 7.83 3.44 -9.96
N VAL A 93 7.51 3.88 -8.75
CA VAL A 93 7.89 3.22 -7.50
C VAL A 93 6.62 2.72 -6.81
N ASP A 94 6.58 1.43 -6.52
CA ASP A 94 5.55 0.85 -5.67
C ASP A 94 5.91 1.08 -4.20
N VAL A 95 4.88 1.21 -3.36
CA VAL A 95 5.06 1.33 -1.92
C VAL A 95 4.29 0.22 -1.22
N ALA A 96 4.91 -0.46 -0.27
CA ALA A 96 4.27 -1.49 0.54
C ALA A 96 4.27 -1.09 2.01
N VAL A 97 3.07 -0.91 2.57
CA VAL A 97 2.88 -0.61 4.00
C VAL A 97 2.36 -1.84 4.74
N PRO A 98 2.80 -2.07 5.98
CA PRO A 98 2.30 -3.17 6.79
C PRO A 98 0.84 -2.96 7.22
N VAL A 99 0.14 -4.07 7.39
CA VAL A 99 -1.13 -4.15 8.12
C VAL A 99 -0.83 -4.92 9.40
N GLY A 100 -0.65 -4.20 10.50
CA GLY A 100 -0.04 -4.71 11.73
C GLY A 100 1.40 -4.22 11.88
N ASP A 101 2.22 -4.97 12.62
CA ASP A 101 3.61 -4.57 12.92
C ASP A 101 4.52 -4.65 11.69
N GLN A 102 4.31 -5.64 10.81
CA GLN A 102 5.12 -5.87 9.63
C GLN A 102 4.40 -6.73 8.57
N PRO A 103 4.81 -6.68 7.30
CA PRO A 103 4.30 -7.59 6.27
C PRO A 103 4.60 -9.06 6.60
N LYS A 104 3.73 -9.99 6.17
CA LYS A 104 4.10 -11.42 6.22
C LYS A 104 5.32 -11.66 5.36
N LYS A 105 6.31 -12.39 5.89
CA LYS A 105 7.54 -12.75 5.15
C LYS A 105 7.24 -13.29 3.76
N LYS A 106 6.29 -14.24 3.63
CA LYS A 106 5.86 -14.79 2.34
C LYS A 106 5.38 -13.72 1.35
N ALA A 107 4.65 -12.71 1.83
CA ALA A 107 4.14 -11.63 0.99
C ALA A 107 5.28 -10.71 0.52
N LEU A 108 6.20 -10.37 1.42
CA LEU A 108 7.36 -9.54 1.11
C LEU A 108 8.36 -10.25 0.18
N ASP A 109 8.66 -11.54 0.43
CA ASP A 109 9.51 -12.36 -0.43
C ASP A 109 8.92 -12.44 -1.85
N TRP A 110 7.61 -12.68 -1.97
CA TRP A 110 6.94 -12.71 -3.27
C TRP A 110 7.02 -11.35 -3.97
N LEU A 111 6.77 -10.25 -3.26
CA LEU A 111 6.76 -8.91 -3.85
C LEU A 111 8.16 -8.50 -4.31
N THR A 112 9.19 -8.74 -3.51
CA THR A 112 10.58 -8.44 -3.89
C THR A 112 11.04 -9.29 -5.08
N GLN A 113 10.69 -10.58 -5.12
CA GLN A 113 10.94 -11.43 -6.29
C GLN A 113 10.23 -10.90 -7.54
N PHE A 114 8.94 -10.56 -7.42
CA PHE A 114 8.18 -9.96 -8.52
C PHE A 114 8.83 -8.66 -9.03
N CYS A 115 9.25 -7.77 -8.12
CA CYS A 115 9.95 -6.55 -8.47
C CYS A 115 11.28 -6.82 -9.18
N ALA A 116 12.03 -7.83 -8.76
CA ALA A 116 13.29 -8.24 -9.39
C ALA A 116 13.07 -8.68 -10.85
N GLU A 117 12.11 -9.59 -11.06
CA GLU A 117 11.79 -10.16 -12.38
C GLU A 117 11.27 -9.11 -13.35
N ASN A 118 10.50 -8.14 -12.84
CA ASN A 118 9.81 -7.13 -13.64
C ASN A 118 10.54 -5.77 -13.65
N ARG A 119 11.72 -5.68 -13.04
CA ARG A 119 12.53 -4.45 -12.92
C ARG A 119 11.73 -3.27 -12.35
N ARG A 120 10.91 -3.53 -11.34
CA ARG A 120 10.13 -2.52 -10.63
C ARG A 120 10.89 -2.04 -9.40
N LEU A 121 10.69 -0.77 -9.07
CA LEU A 121 11.23 -0.17 -7.85
C LEU A 121 10.20 -0.28 -6.74
N LEU A 122 10.67 -0.58 -5.53
CA LEU A 122 9.81 -0.77 -4.38
C LEU A 122 10.39 -0.05 -3.16
N VAL A 123 9.54 0.66 -2.45
CA VAL A 123 9.78 1.09 -1.06
C VAL A 123 8.85 0.28 -0.16
N TYR A 124 9.35 -0.22 0.95
CA TYR A 124 8.54 -1.00 1.88
C TYR A 124 8.91 -0.71 3.33
N GLN A 125 7.94 -0.90 4.23
CA GLN A 125 8.14 -0.66 5.66
C GLN A 125 8.13 -1.97 6.46
N ILE A 126 9.04 -2.05 7.45
CA ILE A 126 9.05 -3.07 8.50
C ILE A 126 9.17 -2.35 9.83
N GLY A 127 8.19 -2.53 10.73
CA GLY A 127 8.13 -1.75 11.95
C GLY A 127 8.05 -0.26 11.65
N GLU A 128 9.04 0.51 12.12
CA GLU A 128 9.13 1.95 11.88
C GLU A 128 10.14 2.32 10.77
N GLU A 129 10.88 1.33 10.27
CA GLU A 129 11.94 1.52 9.30
C GLU A 129 11.45 1.34 7.87
N TRP A 130 11.96 2.17 6.98
CA TRP A 130 11.69 2.14 5.55
C TRP A 130 12.91 1.61 4.79
N PHE A 131 12.63 0.76 3.81
CA PHE A 131 13.62 0.08 2.99
C PHE A 131 13.33 0.30 1.51
N ALA A 132 14.37 0.27 0.69
CA ALA A 132 14.28 0.36 -0.75
C ALA A 132 14.76 -0.94 -1.40
N PHE A 133 14.05 -1.37 -2.43
CA PHE A 133 14.42 -2.50 -3.29
C PHE A 133 14.49 -2.03 -4.74
N GLY A 134 15.63 -2.29 -5.39
CA GLY A 134 15.94 -1.85 -6.75
C GLY A 134 17.45 -1.71 -6.97
N PRO A 135 17.89 -1.02 -8.04
CA PRO A 135 19.30 -0.76 -8.31
C PRO A 135 20.00 -0.04 -7.14
N PRO A 136 21.33 -0.20 -6.94
CA PRO A 136 22.05 0.44 -5.84
C PRO A 136 21.85 1.95 -5.77
N LEU A 137 21.82 2.64 -6.92
CA LEU A 137 21.56 4.08 -6.98
C LEU A 137 20.18 4.48 -6.44
N PHE A 138 19.16 3.64 -6.64
CA PHE A 138 17.83 3.88 -6.07
C PHE A 138 17.86 3.69 -4.56
N GLN A 139 18.51 2.63 -4.07
CA GLN A 139 18.63 2.36 -2.64
C GLN A 139 19.36 3.49 -1.91
N THR A 140 20.48 3.97 -2.44
CA THR A 140 21.23 5.10 -1.89
C THR A 140 20.38 6.38 -1.88
N ASP A 141 19.69 6.71 -2.97
CA ASP A 141 18.86 7.92 -3.04
C ASP A 141 17.73 7.91 -2.00
N ILE A 142 17.07 6.76 -1.81
CA ILE A 142 16.03 6.60 -0.79
C ILE A 142 16.62 6.69 0.62
N ALA A 143 17.77 6.05 0.88
CA ALA A 143 18.45 6.15 2.16
C ALA A 143 18.84 7.60 2.50
N ASP A 144 19.35 8.36 1.53
CA ASP A 144 19.71 9.76 1.70
C ASP A 144 18.48 10.64 1.98
N ARG A 145 17.34 10.37 1.32
CA ARG A 145 16.05 11.05 1.60
C ARG A 145 15.58 10.77 3.02
N LEU A 146 15.61 9.50 3.44
CA LEU A 146 15.23 9.09 4.80
C LEU A 146 16.10 9.78 5.85
N ALA A 147 17.41 9.89 5.62
CA ALA A 147 18.33 10.60 6.51
C ALA A 147 18.01 12.11 6.63
N ARG A 148 17.36 12.70 5.62
CA ARG A 148 16.86 14.08 5.64
C ARG A 148 15.42 14.20 6.17
N GLY A 149 14.78 13.09 6.52
CA GLY A 149 13.37 13.07 6.94
C GLY A 149 12.38 13.23 5.78
N GLU A 150 12.80 12.99 4.55
CA GLU A 150 11.96 13.09 3.35
C GLU A 150 11.33 11.73 3.02
N THR A 151 10.00 11.67 2.98
CA THR A 151 9.25 10.47 2.56
C THR A 151 8.25 10.82 1.48
N PRO A 152 8.64 10.86 0.19
CA PRO A 152 7.77 11.27 -0.91
C PRO A 152 6.56 10.35 -1.16
N TRP A 153 6.43 9.27 -0.40
CA TRP A 153 5.31 8.34 -0.38
C TRP A 153 4.35 8.53 0.80
N SER A 154 4.64 9.46 1.70
CA SER A 154 3.81 9.82 2.87
C SER A 154 3.09 11.16 2.69
N ASP A 155 3.29 11.83 1.55
CA ASP A 155 2.72 13.14 1.21
C ASP A 155 1.37 13.02 0.48
#